data_AF-A0A1H5ZET9-F1
#
_entry.id   AF-A0A1H5ZET9-F1
#
_cell.length_a   1.000
_cell.length_b   1.000
_cell.length_c   1.000
_cell.angle_alpha   90.00
_cell.angle_beta   90.00
_cell.angle_gamma   90.00
#
_symmetry.space_group_name_H-M   'P 1'
#
loop_
_entity.id
_entity.type
_entity.pdbx_description
1 polymer ?
#
loop_
_entity_poly.entity_id
_entity_poly.type
_entity_poly.pdbx_seq_one_letter_code
_entity_poly.pdbx_strand_id
1 'polypeptide(L)'
;MVTTPALPDEQRARRIAAEVPDPELPMLTLADLGVLREVRTTPDGTVVASLTPTYSGCPAMAEMRADVAARLHAAGFAQVEIRTVLDPPWSTDRISPEGRRKLREHGIAPPGRAPRKAAGPVPLVLGATRQAVPCPRCGSTDTEQTSRFSATACRSLWRCHACLEPFEHVKEL
;
A
#
# COMPACT_ATOMS: atom_id res chain seq x y z
N MET A 1 5.39 -21.99 15.07
CA MET A 1 6.04 -21.38 13.89
C MET A 1 7.35 -20.81 14.36
N VAL A 2 8.47 -21.43 14.00
CA VAL A 2 9.81 -21.00 14.42
C VAL A 2 10.24 -19.88 13.48
N THR A 3 10.25 -18.64 13.98
CA THR A 3 10.88 -17.52 13.28
C THR A 3 12.39 -17.69 13.44
N THR A 4 13.05 -18.22 12.41
CA THR A 4 14.51 -18.24 12.35
C THR A 4 15.02 -16.80 12.44
N PRO A 5 15.98 -16.47 13.31
CA PRO A 5 16.49 -15.12 13.43
C PRO A 5 17.14 -14.69 12.11
N ALA A 6 16.65 -13.60 11.54
CA ALA A 6 17.20 -13.02 10.31
C ALA A 6 18.66 -12.60 10.54
N LEU A 7 19.54 -12.94 9.59
CA LEU A 7 20.94 -12.51 9.59
C LEU A 7 21.03 -10.97 9.64
N PRO A 8 22.07 -10.37 10.25
CA PRO A 8 22.22 -8.91 10.34
C PRO A 8 22.09 -8.19 8.98
N ASP A 9 22.59 -8.82 7.91
CA ASP A 9 22.52 -8.30 6.54
C ASP A 9 21.12 -8.32 5.97
N GLU A 10 20.31 -9.34 6.28
CA GLU A 10 18.91 -9.42 5.88
C GLU A 10 18.08 -8.32 6.56
N GLN A 11 18.32 -8.08 7.85
CA GLN A 11 17.65 -7.00 8.58
C GLN A 11 18.05 -5.62 8.02
N ARG A 12 19.32 -5.44 7.66
CA ARG A 12 19.82 -4.23 7.01
C ARG A 12 19.16 -4.02 5.65
N ALA A 13 19.14 -5.05 4.79
CA ALA A 13 18.48 -4.99 3.48
C ALA A 13 16.98 -4.68 3.62
N ARG A 14 16.30 -5.31 4.59
CA ARG A 14 14.89 -5.07 4.87
C ARG A 14 14.60 -3.63 5.25
N ARG A 15 15.42 -3.02 6.13
CA ARG A 15 15.27 -1.59 6.50
C ARG A 15 15.41 -0.68 5.30
N ILE A 16 16.42 -0.90 4.45
CA ILE A 16 16.66 -0.09 3.26
C ILE A 16 15.48 -0.19 2.28
N ALA A 17 15.02 -1.41 1.98
CA ALA A 17 13.88 -1.63 1.09
C ALA A 17 12.58 -1.06 1.67
N ALA A 18 12.42 -1.09 3.00
CA ALA A 18 11.26 -0.56 3.70
C ALA A 18 11.13 0.96 3.61
N GLU A 19 12.24 1.68 3.50
CA GLU A 19 12.30 3.15 3.44
C GLU A 19 12.10 3.73 2.03
N VAL A 20 12.00 2.88 1.00
CA VAL A 20 11.69 3.33 -0.36
C VAL A 20 10.31 4.01 -0.37
N PRO A 21 10.21 5.26 -0.86
CA PRO A 21 8.94 5.95 -0.99
C PRO A 21 8.09 5.38 -2.13
N ASP A 22 6.78 5.47 -2.00
CA ASP A 22 5.85 5.18 -3.10
C ASP A 22 5.89 6.33 -4.12
N PRO A 23 6.10 6.07 -5.43
CA PRO A 23 6.16 7.12 -6.45
C PRO A 23 4.87 7.94 -6.60
N GLU A 24 3.72 7.36 -6.31
CA GLU A 24 2.40 8.00 -6.40
C GLU A 24 2.00 8.69 -5.09
N LEU A 25 2.55 8.23 -3.96
CA LEU A 25 2.34 8.75 -2.61
C LEU A 25 3.69 8.96 -1.90
N PRO A 26 4.51 9.96 -2.29
CA PRO A 26 5.90 10.10 -1.84
C PRO A 26 6.09 10.30 -0.32
N MET A 27 5.04 10.65 0.40
CA MET A 27 5.04 10.75 1.86
C MET A 27 4.98 9.39 2.57
N LEU A 28 4.58 8.33 1.86
CA LEU A 28 4.47 6.96 2.35
C LEU A 28 5.62 6.11 1.84
N THR A 29 6.09 5.21 2.69
CA THR A 29 7.09 4.21 2.31
C THR A 29 6.47 2.86 1.97
N LEU A 30 7.24 1.96 1.37
CA LEU A 30 6.81 0.58 1.13
C LEU A 30 6.44 -0.14 2.43
N ALA A 31 7.06 0.22 3.56
CA ALA A 31 6.67 -0.27 4.87
C ALA A 31 5.37 0.33 5.38
N ASP A 32 5.12 1.63 5.16
CA ASP A 32 3.86 2.27 5.54
C ASP A 32 2.66 1.64 4.82
N LEU A 33 2.84 1.27 3.55
CA LEU A 33 1.81 0.63 2.73
C LEU A 33 1.74 -0.90 2.91
N GLY A 34 2.76 -1.52 3.53
CA GLY A 34 2.88 -2.97 3.60
C GLY A 34 3.04 -3.64 2.22
N VAL A 35 3.64 -2.93 1.27
CA VAL A 35 3.98 -3.39 -0.09
C VAL A 35 5.18 -4.34 -0.06
N LEU A 36 6.15 -4.07 0.83
CA LEU A 36 7.29 -4.97 1.05
C LEU A 36 6.85 -6.20 1.88
N ARG A 37 6.83 -7.38 1.25
CA ARG A 37 6.34 -8.62 1.86
C ARG A 37 7.40 -9.36 2.63
N GLU A 38 8.56 -9.50 2.03
CA GLU A 38 9.65 -10.29 2.55
C GLU A 38 10.95 -9.76 1.95
N VAL A 39 12.01 -9.81 2.76
CA VAL A 39 13.38 -9.72 2.28
C VAL A 39 14.10 -10.91 2.89
N ARG A 40 14.77 -11.70 2.06
CA ARG A 40 15.54 -12.87 2.47
C ARG A 40 16.87 -12.90 1.76
N THR A 41 17.88 -13.45 2.43
CA THR A 41 19.19 -13.72 1.79
C THR A 41 19.29 -15.20 1.48
N THR A 42 19.61 -15.54 0.23
CA THR A 42 19.81 -16.92 -0.20
C THR A 42 21.20 -17.42 0.23
N PRO A 43 21.46 -18.75 0.23
CA PRO A 43 22.75 -19.31 0.64
C PRO A 43 23.95 -18.82 -0.20
N ASP A 44 23.73 -18.42 -1.44
CA ASP A 44 24.71 -17.83 -2.36
C ASP A 44 24.95 -16.32 -2.12
N GLY A 45 24.27 -15.72 -1.14
CA GLY A 45 24.43 -14.32 -0.76
C GLY A 45 23.53 -13.34 -1.54
N THR A 46 22.62 -13.83 -2.39
CA THR A 46 21.67 -13.01 -3.12
C THR A 46 20.56 -12.49 -2.21
N VAL A 47 20.33 -11.18 -2.22
CA VAL A 47 19.21 -10.55 -1.50
C VAL A 47 17.98 -10.57 -2.38
N VAL A 48 16.94 -11.28 -1.95
CA VAL A 48 15.66 -11.38 -2.65
C VAL A 48 14.61 -10.56 -1.90
N ALA A 49 14.14 -9.47 -2.50
CA ALA A 49 13.05 -8.65 -1.96
C ALA A 49 11.75 -8.94 -2.72
N SER A 50 10.69 -9.26 -1.99
CA SER A 50 9.37 -9.55 -2.55
C SER A 50 8.42 -8.38 -2.32
N LEU A 51 7.90 -7.80 -3.39
CA LEU A 51 6.96 -6.68 -3.37
C LEU A 51 5.59 -7.15 -3.86
N THR A 52 4.51 -6.60 -3.30
CA THR A 52 3.15 -6.84 -3.76
C THR A 52 2.47 -5.52 -4.14
N PRO A 53 1.82 -5.43 -5.32
CA PRO A 53 1.20 -4.19 -5.73
C PRO A 53 -0.07 -3.88 -4.93
N THR A 54 -0.33 -2.60 -4.65
CA THR A 54 -1.57 -2.15 -4.00
C THR A 54 -2.81 -2.39 -4.88
N TYR A 55 -2.62 -2.40 -6.20
CA TYR A 55 -3.61 -2.76 -7.20
C TYR A 55 -2.92 -3.61 -8.28
N SER A 56 -3.52 -4.71 -8.73
CA SER A 56 -2.85 -5.68 -9.62
C SER A 56 -2.24 -5.07 -10.90
N GLY A 57 -2.84 -4.00 -11.42
CA GLY A 57 -2.33 -3.23 -12.57
C GLY A 57 -1.59 -1.94 -12.19
N CYS A 58 -0.96 -1.85 -11.01
CA CYS A 58 -0.28 -0.64 -10.55
C CYS A 58 0.94 -0.30 -11.43
N PRO A 59 0.95 0.87 -12.11
CA PRO A 59 2.05 1.24 -12.99
C PRO A 59 3.36 1.53 -12.23
N ALA A 60 3.26 2.02 -10.99
CA ALA A 60 4.41 2.41 -10.15
C ALA A 60 5.27 1.23 -9.67
N MET A 61 4.83 -0.02 -9.90
CA MET A 61 5.59 -1.21 -9.49
C MET A 61 6.98 -1.30 -10.13
N ALA A 62 7.11 -0.92 -11.40
CA ALA A 62 8.39 -0.96 -12.08
C ALA A 62 9.40 -0.01 -11.43
N GLU A 63 8.94 1.19 -11.07
CA GLU A 63 9.74 2.21 -10.43
C GLU A 63 10.11 1.84 -8.99
N MET A 64 9.17 1.34 -8.19
CA MET A 64 9.46 0.83 -6.84
C MET A 64 10.53 -0.27 -6.87
N ARG A 65 10.42 -1.21 -7.82
CA ARG A 65 11.41 -2.29 -7.97
C ARG A 65 12.79 -1.73 -8.32
N ALA A 66 12.84 -0.76 -9.23
CA ALA A 66 14.08 -0.11 -9.62
C ALA A 66 14.73 0.63 -8.44
N ASP A 67 13.96 1.40 -7.66
CA ASP A 67 14.48 2.14 -6.50
C ASP A 67 14.96 1.19 -5.40
N VAL A 68 14.19 0.13 -5.07
CA VAL A 68 14.64 -0.90 -4.12
C VAL A 68 15.96 -1.53 -4.57
N ALA A 69 16.06 -1.93 -5.84
CA ALA A 69 17.30 -2.51 -6.36
C ALA A 69 18.46 -1.52 -6.30
N ALA A 70 18.26 -0.27 -6.72
CA ALA A 70 19.28 0.77 -6.71
C ALA A 70 19.82 1.03 -5.29
N ARG A 71 18.93 1.17 -4.29
CA ARG A 71 19.33 1.42 -2.90
C ARG A 71 20.04 0.24 -2.26
N LEU A 72 19.60 -0.99 -2.56
CA LEU A 72 20.30 -2.20 -2.08
C LEU A 72 21.71 -2.30 -2.69
N HIS A 73 21.87 -2.06 -3.99
CA HIS A 73 23.20 -2.01 -4.60
C HIS A 73 24.07 -0.90 -3.99
N ALA A 74 23.53 0.30 -3.78
CA ALA A 74 24.25 1.41 -3.14
C ALA A 74 24.66 1.10 -1.69
N ALA A 75 23.92 0.22 -1.00
CA ALA A 75 24.27 -0.26 0.33
C ALA A 75 25.32 -1.39 0.34
N GLY A 76 25.81 -1.82 -0.83
CA GLY A 76 26.88 -2.81 -0.98
C GLY A 76 26.39 -4.25 -1.21
N PHE A 77 25.10 -4.48 -1.44
CA PHE A 77 24.61 -5.80 -1.82
C PHE A 77 24.88 -6.05 -3.31
N ALA A 78 25.78 -6.99 -3.63
CA ALA A 78 26.25 -7.22 -5.00
C ALA A 78 25.25 -8.00 -5.89
N GLN A 79 24.41 -8.84 -5.29
CA GLN A 79 23.41 -9.64 -5.98
C GLN A 79 22.03 -9.33 -5.37
N VAL A 80 21.18 -8.68 -6.16
CA VAL A 80 19.83 -8.27 -5.73
C VAL A 80 18.80 -8.75 -6.74
N GLU A 81 17.79 -9.45 -6.26
CA GLU A 81 16.65 -9.89 -7.05
C GLU A 81 15.35 -9.30 -6.47
N ILE A 82 14.56 -8.62 -7.29
CA ILE A 82 13.25 -8.09 -6.88
C ILE A 82 12.14 -8.90 -7.53
N ARG A 83 11.29 -9.52 -6.71
CA ARG A 83 10.15 -10.33 -7.15
C ARG A 83 8.83 -9.61 -6.90
N THR A 84 7.95 -9.68 -7.89
CA THR A 84 6.56 -9.24 -7.72
C THR A 84 5.72 -10.45 -7.32
N VAL A 85 5.02 -10.36 -6.20
CA VAL A 85 4.17 -11.43 -5.65
C VAL A 85 2.72 -10.96 -5.61
N LEU A 86 1.84 -11.72 -6.27
CA LEU A 86 0.41 -11.43 -6.35
C LEU A 86 -0.44 -12.28 -5.40
N ASP A 87 0.11 -13.37 -4.87
CA ASP A 87 -0.57 -14.27 -3.94
C ASP A 87 0.20 -14.40 -2.60
N PRO A 88 -0.47 -14.24 -1.44
CA PRO A 88 -1.83 -13.73 -1.30
C PRO A 88 -1.88 -12.23 -1.68
N PRO A 89 -3.03 -11.74 -2.19
CA PRO A 89 -3.17 -10.37 -2.65
C PRO A 89 -2.85 -9.37 -1.54
N TRP A 90 -2.40 -8.18 -1.95
CA TRP A 90 -2.31 -7.05 -1.04
C TRP A 90 -3.70 -6.69 -0.51
N SER A 91 -3.73 -6.14 0.70
CA SER A 91 -4.95 -5.68 1.33
C SER A 91 -4.68 -4.38 2.08
N THR A 92 -5.66 -3.49 2.07
CA THR A 92 -5.64 -2.21 2.82
C THR A 92 -5.46 -2.36 4.33
N ASP A 93 -5.74 -3.54 4.88
CA ASP A 93 -5.45 -3.88 6.28
C ASP A 93 -3.93 -3.90 6.57
N ARG A 94 -3.08 -3.93 5.54
CA ARG A 94 -1.61 -3.89 5.67
C ARG A 94 -1.04 -2.49 5.86
N ILE A 95 -1.84 -1.44 5.62
CA ILE A 95 -1.37 -0.06 5.82
C ILE A 95 -1.16 0.20 7.32
N SER A 96 0.04 0.63 7.67
CA SER A 96 0.44 0.89 9.05
C SER A 96 -0.39 2.04 9.68
N PRO A 97 -0.47 2.12 11.02
CA PRO A 97 -1.10 3.27 11.69
C PRO A 97 -0.45 4.59 11.26
N GLU A 98 0.87 4.58 11.08
CA GLU A 98 1.64 5.73 10.60
C GLU A 98 1.27 6.10 9.16
N GLY A 99 1.17 5.13 8.25
CA GLY A 99 0.71 5.36 6.89
C GLY A 99 -0.70 5.94 6.84
N ARG A 100 -1.61 5.43 7.69
CA ARG A 100 -2.98 5.97 7.83
C ARG A 100 -3.00 7.39 8.40
N ARG A 101 -2.05 7.75 9.26
CA ARG A 101 -1.90 9.11 9.78
C ARG A 101 -1.39 10.06 8.68
N LYS A 102 -0.29 9.71 8.03
CA LYS A 102 0.31 10.48 6.92
C LYS A 102 -0.69 10.73 5.79
N LEU A 103 -1.51 9.74 5.42
CA LEU A 103 -2.59 9.91 4.45
C LEU A 103 -3.53 11.05 4.84
N ARG A 104 -4.04 11.06 6.08
CA ARG A 104 -4.96 12.11 6.57
C ARG A 104 -4.29 13.49 6.59
N GLU A 105 -3.05 13.55 7.09
CA GLU A 105 -2.27 14.79 7.15
C GLU A 105 -2.06 15.42 5.76
N HIS A 106 -2.03 14.59 4.71
CA HIS A 106 -1.91 15.02 3.32
C HIS A 106 -3.27 15.13 2.60
N GLY A 107 -4.38 15.18 3.34
CA GLY A 107 -5.71 15.39 2.76
C GLY A 107 -6.28 14.18 2.01
N ILE A 108 -5.72 12.98 2.22
CA ILE A 108 -6.22 11.73 1.63
C ILE A 108 -6.97 10.94 2.69
N ALA A 109 -8.23 10.61 2.45
CA ALA A 109 -9.01 9.78 3.34
C ALA A 109 -8.47 8.34 3.33
N PRO A 110 -7.98 7.80 4.47
CA PRO A 110 -7.47 6.44 4.53
C PRO A 110 -8.61 5.42 4.35
N PRO A 111 -8.30 4.19 3.90
CA PRO A 111 -9.31 3.17 3.68
C PRO A 111 -9.92 2.73 5.00
N GLY A 112 -11.14 2.20 4.96
CA GLY A 112 -11.70 1.41 6.04
C GLY A 112 -10.96 0.08 6.26
N ARG A 113 -11.73 -0.92 6.71
CA ARG A 113 -11.26 -2.31 6.77
C ARG A 113 -11.44 -2.95 5.40
N ALA A 114 -10.51 -3.80 5.00
CA ALA A 114 -10.64 -4.54 3.76
C ALA A 114 -11.90 -5.42 3.75
N PRO A 115 -12.57 -5.60 2.59
CA PRO A 115 -13.76 -6.42 2.51
C PRO A 115 -13.42 -7.88 2.82
N ARG A 116 -14.04 -8.47 3.84
CA ARG A 116 -13.85 -9.89 4.16
C ARG A 116 -14.76 -10.74 3.27
N LYS A 117 -14.16 -11.62 2.47
CA LYS A 117 -14.91 -12.63 1.73
C LYS A 117 -15.30 -13.76 2.69
N ALA A 118 -16.59 -13.91 2.96
CA ALA A 118 -17.10 -15.07 3.67
C ALA A 118 -16.86 -16.34 2.83
N ALA A 119 -16.67 -17.48 3.49
CA ALA A 119 -16.62 -18.77 2.80
C ALA A 119 -18.01 -19.07 2.20
N GLY A 120 -18.08 -19.35 0.90
CA GLY A 120 -19.33 -19.65 0.19
C GLY A 120 -19.53 -18.80 -1.07
N PRO A 121 -20.74 -18.83 -1.64
CA PRO A 121 -21.10 -18.04 -2.81
C PRO A 121 -20.95 -16.52 -2.56
N VAL A 122 -20.54 -15.76 -3.58
CA VAL A 122 -20.45 -14.30 -3.50
C VAL A 122 -21.88 -13.71 -3.47
N PRO A 123 -22.32 -13.08 -2.37
CA PRO A 123 -23.68 -12.56 -2.28
C PRO A 123 -23.87 -11.34 -3.18
N LEU A 124 -24.97 -11.30 -3.91
CA LEU A 124 -25.39 -10.11 -4.65
C LEU A 124 -26.19 -9.19 -3.72
N VAL A 125 -25.59 -8.06 -3.33
CA VAL A 125 -26.24 -7.05 -2.48
C VAL A 125 -26.89 -5.97 -3.35
N LEU A 126 -28.22 -5.97 -3.44
CA LEU A 126 -29.00 -5.00 -4.21
C LEU A 126 -29.41 -3.78 -3.37
N GLY A 127 -28.44 -3.17 -2.69
CA GLY A 127 -28.64 -2.01 -1.81
C GLY A 127 -27.81 -0.80 -2.22
N ALA A 128 -28.13 0.36 -1.64
CA ALA A 128 -27.35 1.58 -1.86
C ALA A 128 -25.90 1.38 -1.41
N THR A 129 -24.96 1.48 -2.35
CA THR A 129 -23.50 1.36 -2.12
C THR A 129 -22.92 2.63 -1.50
N ARG A 130 -23.65 3.31 -0.60
CA ARG A 130 -23.15 4.54 0.02
C ARG A 130 -22.09 4.17 1.05
N GLN A 131 -20.83 4.28 0.63
CA GLN A 131 -19.70 4.34 1.54
C GLN A 131 -19.67 5.72 2.20
N ALA A 132 -19.72 5.75 3.52
CA ALA A 132 -19.49 6.97 4.28
C ALA A 132 -17.98 7.11 4.47
N VAL A 133 -17.35 7.99 3.68
CA VAL A 133 -15.91 8.27 3.79
C VAL A 133 -15.73 9.58 4.54
N PRO A 134 -15.17 9.60 5.76
CA PRO A 134 -14.98 10.84 6.51
C PRO A 134 -14.04 11.79 5.76
N CYS A 135 -14.46 13.05 5.62
CA CYS A 135 -13.62 14.10 5.05
C CYS A 135 -12.33 14.26 5.87
N PRO A 136 -11.13 14.21 5.25
CA PRO A 136 -9.87 14.33 5.98
C PRO A 136 -9.65 15.73 6.59
N ARG A 137 -10.37 16.74 6.09
CA ARG A 137 -10.26 18.13 6.54
C ARG A 137 -11.16 18.48 7.72
N CYS A 138 -12.45 18.13 7.66
CA CYS A 138 -13.45 18.52 8.67
C CYS A 138 -14.07 17.33 9.44
N GLY A 139 -13.76 16.09 9.04
CA GLY A 139 -14.30 14.88 9.67
C GLY A 139 -15.76 14.55 9.31
N SER A 140 -16.46 15.39 8.54
CA SER A 140 -17.84 15.13 8.13
C SER A 140 -17.95 13.84 7.31
N THR A 141 -18.99 13.04 7.57
CA THR A 141 -19.36 11.86 6.77
C THR A 141 -20.34 12.20 5.65
N ASP A 142 -20.78 13.46 5.56
CA ASP A 142 -21.61 13.95 4.47
C ASP A 142 -20.75 14.22 3.23
N THR A 143 -20.44 13.14 2.53
CA THR A 143 -19.52 13.10 1.40
C THR A 143 -20.11 12.29 0.27
N GLU A 144 -19.87 12.72 -0.96
CA GLU A 144 -20.26 11.99 -2.16
C GLU A 144 -19.05 11.59 -2.97
N GLN A 145 -19.12 10.41 -3.60
CA GLN A 145 -18.13 9.99 -4.58
C GLN A 145 -18.44 10.66 -5.91
N THR A 146 -17.50 11.47 -6.41
CA THR A 146 -17.60 12.11 -7.72
C THR A 146 -16.99 11.25 -8.81
N SER A 147 -15.98 10.44 -8.48
CA SER A 147 -15.39 9.47 -9.40
C SER A 147 -14.90 8.21 -8.69
N ARG A 148 -15.08 7.05 -9.35
CA ARG A 148 -14.57 5.74 -8.90
C ARG A 148 -13.03 5.61 -9.03
N PHE A 149 -12.42 6.48 -9.81
CA PHE A 149 -10.98 6.54 -10.07
C PHE A 149 -10.49 7.98 -9.98
N SER A 150 -9.35 8.19 -9.33
CA SER A 150 -8.69 9.49 -9.27
C SER A 150 -7.34 9.41 -10.00
N ALA A 151 -6.28 10.03 -9.48
CA ALA A 151 -4.95 9.99 -10.05
C ALA A 151 -4.43 8.55 -10.26
N THR A 152 -4.83 7.61 -9.39
CA THR A 152 -4.52 6.18 -9.52
C THR A 152 -5.75 5.29 -9.41
N ALA A 153 -5.65 4.07 -9.94
CA ALA A 153 -6.71 3.07 -9.91
C ALA A 153 -7.08 2.62 -8.49
N CYS A 154 -6.16 2.69 -7.53
CA CYS A 154 -6.42 2.38 -6.11
C CYS A 154 -7.10 3.54 -5.35
N ARG A 155 -7.14 4.76 -5.91
CA ARG A 155 -7.80 5.93 -5.32
C ARG A 155 -9.14 6.22 -6.00
N SER A 156 -10.00 6.93 -5.27
CA SER A 156 -11.27 7.48 -5.76
C SER A 156 -11.39 8.94 -5.35
N LEU A 157 -12.19 9.72 -6.09
CA LEU A 157 -12.37 11.14 -5.84
C LEU A 157 -13.73 11.37 -5.16
N TRP A 158 -13.72 12.20 -4.12
CA TRP A 158 -14.86 12.52 -3.29
C TRP A 158 -14.99 14.03 -3.11
N ARG A 159 -16.18 14.48 -2.73
CA ARG A 159 -16.45 15.86 -2.32
C ARG A 159 -17.21 15.86 -1.01
N CYS A 160 -16.78 16.68 -0.06
CA CYS A 160 -17.51 16.92 1.17
C CYS A 160 -18.59 17.98 0.95
N HIS A 161 -19.82 17.74 1.42
CA HIS A 161 -20.90 18.75 1.32
C HIS A 161 -20.83 19.80 2.44
N ALA A 162 -20.20 19.47 3.58
CA ALA A 162 -20.08 20.38 4.71
C ALA A 162 -19.01 21.47 4.52
N CYS A 163 -17.83 21.12 4.00
CA CYS A 163 -16.74 22.08 3.77
C CYS A 163 -16.41 22.31 2.29
N LEU A 164 -17.13 21.64 1.38
CA LEU A 164 -16.96 21.73 -0.08
C LEU A 164 -15.60 21.24 -0.62
N GLU A 165 -14.75 20.67 0.24
CA GLU A 165 -13.43 20.18 -0.14
C GLU A 165 -13.53 18.94 -1.07
N PRO A 166 -12.89 18.97 -2.25
CA PRO A 166 -12.61 17.76 -3.00
C PRO A 166 -11.42 17.01 -2.38
N PHE A 167 -11.53 15.70 -2.21
CA PHE A 167 -10.45 14.91 -1.60
C PHE A 167 -10.37 13.51 -2.21
N GLU A 168 -9.19 12.92 -2.12
CA GLU A 168 -8.98 11.54 -2.55
C GLU A 168 -9.21 10.56 -1.41
N HIS A 169 -9.65 9.37 -1.75
CA HIS A 169 -9.81 8.26 -0.84
C HIS A 169 -9.12 7.01 -1.40
N VAL A 170 -8.25 6.40 -0.61
CA VAL A 170 -7.70 5.07 -0.92
C VAL A 170 -8.82 4.05 -0.71
N LYS A 171 -9.16 3.32 -1.77
CA LYS A 171 -10.24 2.33 -1.75
C LYS A 171 -9.84 1.10 -0.95
N GLU A 172 -10.81 0.47 -0.29
CA GLU A 172 -10.67 -0.81 0.38
C GLU A 172 -10.47 -1.92 -0.66
N LEU A 173 -9.28 -2.52 -0.62
CA LEU A 173 -8.83 -3.64 -1.44
C LEU A 173 -8.42 -4.79 -0.53
#